data_AF-A0A419T7C7-F1
#
_entry.id   AF-A0A419T7C7-F1
#
_cell.length_a   1.000
_cell.length_b   1.000
_cell.length_c   1.000
_cell.angle_alpha   90.00
_cell.angle_beta   90.00
_cell.angle_gamma   90.00
#
_symmetry.space_group_name_H-M   'P 1'
#
loop_
_entity.id
_entity.type
_entity.pdbx_description
1 polymer ?
#
loop_
_entity_poly.entity_id
_entity_poly.type
_entity_poly.pdbx_seq_one_letter_code
_entity_poly.pdbx_strand_id
1 'polypeptide(L)'
;MDKLSKRSLKEQYKNRTLTGGVYLIKCREGGMVWVRGTIDLKGAENRFVFSKSMDSCPENAMRELWNRYGGEAFTFEIVEDIRKKDTQSEEEFSQDVKVLFEMWQEKQKGEEINGREG
;
A
#
# COMPACT_ATOMS: atom_id res chain seq x y z
N MET A 1 6.10 30.63 23.62
CA MET A 1 5.77 29.19 23.48
C MET A 1 4.59 29.08 22.56
N ASP A 2 4.91 29.10 21.27
CA ASP A 2 3.98 29.29 20.18
C ASP A 2 3.04 28.09 20.06
N LYS A 3 1.75 28.36 20.29
CA LYS A 3 0.67 27.41 20.05
C LYS A 3 0.60 27.15 18.56
N LEU A 4 1.32 26.14 18.08
CA LEU A 4 1.12 25.51 16.77
C LEU A 4 -0.36 25.12 16.68
N SER A 5 -1.13 25.99 16.02
CA SER A 5 -2.57 25.89 15.96
C SER A 5 -2.94 24.64 15.19
N LYS A 6 -3.75 23.77 15.81
CA LYS A 6 -4.38 22.57 15.22
C LYS A 6 -5.12 22.83 13.88
N ARG A 7 -5.28 24.09 13.47
CA ARG A 7 -5.85 24.51 12.18
C ARG A 7 -4.84 24.41 11.02
N SER A 8 -3.56 24.72 11.23
CA SER A 8 -2.54 24.73 10.15
C SER A 8 -2.14 23.33 9.66
N LEU A 9 -2.44 22.29 10.45
CA LEU A 9 -2.30 20.90 10.03
C LEU A 9 -3.39 20.50 9.04
N LYS A 10 -4.64 20.98 9.20
CA LYS A 10 -5.78 20.57 8.36
C LYS A 10 -5.68 21.08 6.92
N GLU A 11 -5.10 22.25 6.70
CA GLU A 11 -4.95 22.81 5.34
C GLU A 11 -3.85 22.11 4.53
N GLN A 12 -2.81 21.58 5.20
CA GLN A 12 -1.82 20.71 4.55
C GLN A 12 -2.39 19.34 4.16
N TYR A 13 -3.46 18.86 4.81
CA TYR A 13 -4.16 17.64 4.40
C TYR A 13 -5.09 17.87 3.19
N LYS A 14 -5.71 19.04 3.06
CA LYS A 14 -6.65 19.34 1.97
C LYS A 14 -5.99 19.58 0.60
N ASN A 15 -4.75 20.09 0.59
CA ASN A 15 -4.02 20.40 -0.64
C ASN A 15 -2.95 19.36 -1.01
N ARG A 16 -2.87 18.24 -0.30
CA ARG A 16 -1.97 17.16 -0.71
C ARG A 16 -2.67 16.37 -1.80
N THR A 17 -2.16 16.44 -3.03
CA THR A 17 -2.58 15.58 -4.13
C THR A 17 -2.59 14.14 -3.63
N LEU A 18 -3.78 13.58 -3.42
CA LEU A 18 -3.95 12.19 -2.98
C LEU A 18 -3.33 11.31 -4.07
N THR A 19 -2.32 10.56 -3.69
CA THR A 19 -1.62 9.64 -4.58
C THR A 19 -1.93 8.24 -4.07
N GLY A 20 -2.80 7.56 -4.81
CA GLY A 20 -3.21 6.20 -4.59
C GLY A 20 -2.51 5.29 -5.59
N GLY A 21 -2.85 4.01 -5.57
CA GLY A 21 -2.28 3.04 -6.48
C GLY A 21 -2.18 1.66 -5.86
N VAL A 22 -1.36 0.84 -6.49
CA VAL A 22 -1.13 -0.56 -6.15
C VAL A 22 0.29 -0.74 -5.65
N TYR A 23 0.42 -1.48 -4.55
CA TYR A 23 1.69 -1.84 -3.96
C TYR A 23 1.72 -3.32 -3.63
N LEU A 24 2.93 -3.85 -3.51
CA LEU A 24 3.25 -5.19 -3.10
C LEU A 24 3.88 -5.17 -1.73
N ILE A 25 3.46 -6.08 -0.88
CA ILE A 25 4.23 -6.49 0.28
C ILE A 25 4.83 -7.85 -0.05
N LYS A 26 6.16 -7.99 0.06
CA LYS A 26 6.88 -9.24 -0.24
C LYS A 26 7.57 -9.72 1.03
N CYS A 27 7.42 -11.00 1.36
CA CYS A 27 8.23 -11.66 2.38
C CYS A 27 9.37 -12.40 1.68
N ARG A 28 10.61 -11.89 1.81
CA ARG A 28 11.78 -12.46 1.12
C ARG A 28 12.07 -13.90 1.58
N GLU A 29 11.97 -14.16 2.87
CA GLU A 29 12.22 -15.46 3.49
C GLU A 29 11.06 -16.45 3.27
N GLY A 30 9.83 -15.94 3.16
CA GLY A 30 8.62 -16.74 2.99
C GLY A 30 8.23 -17.02 1.53
N GLY A 31 8.84 -16.33 0.57
CA GLY A 31 8.49 -16.43 -0.85
C GLY A 31 7.07 -15.94 -1.20
N MET A 32 6.38 -15.29 -0.26
CA MET A 32 5.00 -14.83 -0.44
C MET A 32 4.96 -13.37 -0.87
N VAL A 33 4.00 -13.06 -1.76
CA VAL A 33 3.74 -11.71 -2.25
C VAL A 33 2.26 -11.39 -2.08
N TRP A 34 1.98 -10.22 -1.51
CA TRP A 34 0.62 -9.70 -1.34
C TRP A 34 0.44 -8.41 -2.12
N VAL A 35 -0.48 -8.43 -3.07
CA VAL A 35 -0.89 -7.23 -3.81
C VAL A 35 -1.95 -6.50 -3.02
N ARG A 36 -1.85 -5.17 -2.93
CA ARG A 36 -2.82 -4.31 -2.24
C ARG A 36 -3.03 -3.01 -3.00
N GLY A 37 -4.25 -2.48 -2.95
CA GLY A 37 -4.61 -1.15 -3.46
C GLY A 37 -4.88 -0.17 -2.34
N THR A 38 -4.54 1.11 -2.52
CA THR A 38 -4.87 2.18 -1.57
C THR A 38 -5.04 3.52 -2.25
N ILE A 39 -5.92 4.38 -1.74
CA ILE A 39 -6.04 5.78 -2.18
C ILE A 39 -4.95 6.69 -1.60
N ASP A 40 -4.16 6.19 -0.64
CA ASP A 40 -3.06 6.93 -0.02
C ASP A 40 -1.84 6.01 0.15
N LEU A 41 -1.01 5.97 -0.89
CA LEU A 41 0.23 5.17 -0.91
C LEU A 41 1.18 5.60 0.20
N LYS A 42 1.28 6.91 0.45
CA LYS A 42 2.15 7.44 1.50
C LYS A 42 1.65 7.03 2.89
N GLY A 43 0.34 7.05 3.10
CA GLY A 43 -0.30 6.53 4.31
C GLY A 43 -0.08 5.03 4.49
N ALA A 44 -0.15 4.25 3.42
CA ALA A 44 0.12 2.81 3.47
C ALA A 44 1.59 2.50 3.80
N GLU A 45 2.54 3.17 3.15
CA GLU A 45 3.97 3.03 3.42
C GLU A 45 4.32 3.38 4.87
N ASN A 46 3.83 4.53 5.36
CA ASN A 46 4.06 4.94 6.75
C ASN A 46 3.49 3.94 7.75
N ARG A 47 2.28 3.40 7.49
CA ARG A 47 1.68 2.35 8.33
C ARG A 47 2.55 1.09 8.34
N PHE A 48 3.07 0.68 7.18
CA PHE A 48 3.95 -0.47 7.07
C PHE A 48 5.26 -0.26 7.87
N VAL A 49 5.92 0.89 7.70
CA VAL A 49 7.14 1.24 8.45
C VAL A 49 6.87 1.28 9.96
N PHE A 50 5.74 1.87 10.36
CA PHE A 50 5.34 1.90 11.77
C PHE A 50 5.07 0.51 12.33
N SER A 51 4.37 -0.34 11.58
CA SER A 51 4.15 -1.75 11.89
C SER A 51 5.47 -2.51 12.09
N LYS A 52 6.46 -2.30 11.21
CA LYS A 52 7.80 -2.85 11.39
C LYS A 52 8.45 -2.36 12.69
N SER A 53 8.40 -1.05 12.96
CA SER A 53 8.99 -0.45 14.15
C SER A 53 8.35 -0.91 15.47
N MET A 54 7.07 -1.28 15.45
CA MET A 54 6.33 -1.76 16.62
C MET A 54 6.28 -3.30 16.71
N ASP A 55 6.99 -3.99 15.81
CA ASP A 55 6.87 -5.44 15.60
C ASP A 55 5.42 -5.94 15.58
N SER A 56 4.55 -5.16 14.94
CA SER A 56 3.11 -5.38 14.91
C SER A 56 2.68 -5.66 13.48
N CYS A 57 2.24 -6.88 13.25
CA CYS A 57 1.83 -7.32 11.93
C CYS A 57 0.64 -6.49 11.40
N PRO A 58 0.76 -5.87 10.20
CA PRO A 58 -0.27 -4.98 9.67
C PRO A 58 -1.54 -5.72 9.25
N GLU A 59 -1.44 -7.00 8.86
CA GLU A 59 -2.55 -7.78 8.33
C GLU A 59 -2.50 -9.24 8.75
N ASN A 60 -3.67 -9.84 9.03
CA ASN A 60 -3.76 -11.24 9.45
C ASN A 60 -3.20 -12.22 8.41
N ALA A 61 -3.31 -11.91 7.11
CA ALA A 61 -2.76 -12.73 6.03
C ALA A 61 -1.23 -12.88 6.07
N MET A 62 -0.55 -11.95 6.73
CA MET A 62 0.92 -11.93 6.85
C MET A 62 1.39 -12.42 8.21
N ARG A 63 0.48 -12.59 9.19
CA ARG A 63 0.80 -12.82 10.60
C ARG A 63 1.69 -14.04 10.83
N GLU A 64 1.43 -15.15 10.15
CA GLU A 64 2.23 -16.36 10.31
C GLU A 64 3.69 -16.12 9.91
N LEU A 65 3.91 -15.57 8.72
CA LEU A 65 5.25 -15.27 8.20
C LEU A 65 5.92 -14.12 8.94
N TRP A 66 5.14 -13.13 9.39
CA TRP A 66 5.61 -12.02 10.20
C TRP A 66 6.11 -12.50 11.55
N ASN A 67 5.37 -13.37 12.23
CA ASN A 67 5.80 -13.93 13.51
C ASN A 67 7.01 -14.87 13.35
N ARG A 68 7.17 -15.52 12.19
CA ARG A 68 8.28 -16.43 11.91
C ARG A 68 9.58 -15.71 11.55
N TYR A 69 9.51 -14.69 10.69
CA TYR A 69 10.68 -14.04 10.11
C TYR A 69 10.88 -12.58 10.56
N GLY A 70 9.92 -12.01 11.29
CA GLY A 70 9.90 -10.61 11.71
C GLY A 70 9.58 -9.63 10.59
N GLY A 71 9.24 -8.39 10.95
CA GLY A 71 8.93 -7.32 9.98
C GLY A 71 10.10 -6.96 9.04
N GLU A 72 11.34 -7.28 9.42
CA GLU A 72 12.54 -7.03 8.60
C GLU A 72 12.58 -7.89 7.33
N ALA A 73 12.00 -9.09 7.36
CA ALA A 73 11.88 -9.95 6.18
C ALA A 73 10.86 -9.44 5.15
N PHE A 74 10.09 -8.41 5.51
CA PHE A 74 9.05 -7.84 4.66
C PHE A 74 9.53 -6.54 4.00
N THR A 75 9.17 -6.38 2.73
CA THR A 75 9.41 -5.17 1.95
C THR A 75 8.13 -4.62 1.35
N PHE A 76 8.01 -3.30 1.32
CA PHE A 76 6.94 -2.56 0.66
C PHE A 76 7.44 -2.00 -0.66
N GLU A 77 6.74 -2.28 -1.75
CA GLU A 77 7.14 -1.89 -3.10
C GLU A 77 5.92 -1.34 -3.86
N ILE A 78 5.99 -0.10 -4.32
CA ILE A 78 4.92 0.49 -5.15
C ILE A 78 5.15 0.01 -6.58
N VAL A 79 4.13 -0.62 -7.16
CA VAL A 79 4.20 -1.11 -8.54
C VAL A 79 3.52 -0.19 -9.52
N GLU A 80 2.48 0.52 -9.08
CA GLU A 80 1.81 1.51 -9.90
C GLU A 80 1.15 2.58 -9.01
N ASP A 81 1.36 3.85 -9.34
CA ASP A 81 0.74 4.98 -8.66
C ASP A 81 -0.18 5.77 -9.61
N ILE A 82 -1.29 6.25 -9.06
CA ILE A 82 -2.23 7.12 -9.73
C ILE A 82 -2.52 8.34 -8.86
N ARG A 83 -2.54 9.51 -9.48
CA ARG A 83 -2.84 10.76 -8.81
C ARG A 83 -4.31 11.09 -8.95
N LYS A 84 -4.94 11.43 -7.83
CA LYS A 84 -6.30 11.94 -7.83
C LYS A 84 -6.37 13.25 -8.62
N LYS A 85 -7.31 13.35 -9.54
CA LYS A 85 -7.58 14.58 -10.30
C LYS A 85 -8.37 15.56 -9.42
N ASP A 86 -8.15 16.87 -9.58
CA ASP A 86 -8.90 17.91 -8.85
C ASP A 86 -10.42 17.82 -9.06
N THR A 87 -10.85 17.41 -10.26
CA THR A 87 -12.26 17.27 -10.62
C THR A 87 -12.91 15.96 -10.14
N GLN A 88 -12.11 15.05 -9.57
CA GLN A 88 -12.54 13.72 -9.19
C GLN A 88 -12.95 13.69 -7.70
N SER A 89 -14.06 13.02 -7.40
CA SER A 89 -14.46 12.71 -6.02
C SER A 89 -13.53 11.66 -5.39
N GLU A 90 -13.58 11.52 -4.06
CA GLU A 90 -12.81 10.47 -3.38
C GLU A 90 -13.33 9.07 -3.74
N GLU A 91 -14.64 8.95 -3.98
CA GLU A 91 -15.30 7.71 -4.38
C GLU A 91 -14.87 7.26 -5.79
N GLU A 92 -14.89 8.18 -6.76
CA GLU A 92 -14.39 7.89 -8.12
C GLU A 92 -12.91 7.51 -8.09
N PHE A 93 -12.11 8.19 -7.27
CA PHE A 93 -10.70 7.88 -7.15
C PHE A 93 -10.45 6.51 -6.51
N SER A 94 -11.24 6.15 -5.50
CA SER A 94 -11.22 4.82 -4.89
C SER A 94 -11.62 3.73 -5.88
N GLN A 95 -12.58 4.01 -6.76
CA GLN A 95 -12.96 3.10 -7.84
C GLN A 95 -11.82 2.93 -8.86
N ASP A 96 -11.15 4.00 -9.27
CA ASP A 96 -9.97 3.91 -10.16
C ASP A 96 -8.87 3.05 -9.53
N VAL A 97 -8.56 3.26 -8.26
CA VAL A 97 -7.58 2.44 -7.52
C VAL A 97 -8.04 0.98 -7.45
N LYS A 98 -9.34 0.73 -7.24
CA LYS A 98 -9.88 -0.63 -7.16
C LYS A 98 -9.77 -1.35 -8.50
N VAL A 99 -10.15 -0.70 -9.61
CA VAL A 99 -10.00 -1.24 -10.96
C VAL A 99 -8.53 -1.56 -11.23
N LEU A 100 -7.64 -0.64 -10.89
CA LEU A 100 -6.20 -0.85 -11.03
C LEU A 100 -5.71 -2.05 -10.21
N PHE A 101 -6.18 -2.18 -8.97
CA PHE A 101 -5.87 -3.31 -8.11
C PHE A 101 -6.36 -4.64 -8.69
N GLU A 102 -7.59 -4.70 -9.20
CA GLU A 102 -8.16 -5.90 -9.84
C GLU A 102 -7.33 -6.31 -11.07
N MET A 103 -6.95 -5.35 -11.93
CA MET A 103 -6.07 -5.60 -13.07
C MET A 103 -4.71 -6.18 -12.66
N TRP A 104 -4.11 -5.67 -11.58
CA TRP A 104 -2.86 -6.19 -11.04
C TRP A 104 -3.01 -7.60 -10.45
N GLN A 105 -4.14 -7.90 -9.81
CA GLN A 105 -4.43 -9.25 -9.32
C GLN A 105 -4.58 -10.25 -10.48
N GLU A 106 -5.19 -9.85 -11.59
CA GLU A 106 -5.30 -10.67 -12.79
C GLU A 106 -3.94 -10.87 -13.45
N LYS A 107 -3.14 -9.80 -13.56
CA LYS A 107 -1.77 -9.86 -14.12
C LYS A 107 -0.89 -10.84 -13.34
N GLN A 108 -0.92 -10.81 -12.01
CA GLN A 108 -0.15 -11.74 -11.18
C GLN A 108 -0.54 -13.20 -11.41
N LYS A 109 -1.85 -13.48 -11.51
CA LYS A 109 -2.31 -14.84 -11.87
C LYS A 109 -1.83 -15.24 -13.26
N GLY A 110 -1.82 -14.31 -14.22
CA GLY A 110 -1.29 -14.54 -15.57
C GLY A 110 0.21 -14.82 -15.59
N GLU A 111 1.01 -14.10 -14.80
CA GLU A 111 2.46 -14.33 -14.69
C GLU A 111 2.79 -15.64 -13.96
N GLU A 112 2.02 -16.04 -12.94
CA GLU A 112 2.16 -17.36 -12.30
C GLU A 112 1.86 -18.54 -13.25
N ILE A 113 0.99 -18.34 -14.26
CA ILE A 113 0.68 -19.35 -15.28
C ILE A 113 1.78 -19.43 -16.35
N ASN A 114 2.38 -18.29 -16.71
CA ASN A 114 3.44 -18.24 -17.72
C ASN A 114 4.85 -18.59 -17.18
N GLY A 115 5.06 -18.59 -15.86
CA GLY A 115 6.34 -18.94 -15.22
C GLY A 115 6.55 -20.42 -14.90
N ARG A 116 5.65 -21.31 -15.34
CA ARG A 116 5.71 -22.76 -15.05
C ARG A 116 6.14 -23.63 -16.25
N GLU A 117 6.53 -23.03 -17.36
CA GLU A 117 7.21 -23.70 -18.47
C GLU A 117 8.69 -23.32 -18.45
N GLY A 118 9.52 -24.17 -17.85
CA GLY A 118 10.98 -24.03 -17.79
C GLY A 118 11.62 -25.18 -17.04
#